data_AF-X0VU29-F1
#
_entry.id   AF-X0VU29-F1
#
_cell.length_a   1.000
_cell.length_b   1.000
_cell.length_c   1.000
_cell.angle_alpha   90.00
_cell.angle_beta   90.00
_cell.angle_gamma   90.00
#
_symmetry.space_group_name_H-M   'P 1'
#
loop_
_entity.id
_entity.type
_entity.pdbx_description
1 polymer ?
#
loop_
_entity_poly.entity_id
_entity_poly.type
_entity_poly.pdbx_seq_one_letter_code
_entity_poly.pdbx_strand_id
1 'polypeptide(L)'
;MNGKVYILYRACGEDEISRIGLAISSDGLHIEERLDSPIFEPAEDWEKKGCEDPRLALIGDRIHMLYTAYSSVAAQIACTSIGLEDFLNHRWSRWEKRSLAFPGFEDKDATLFPQMFNGRYVIYHRIEPSIWVSFSDRLSCPWPREDHRILVGPGAGMSWDGFKIGGGSQPIKTKYGWLLIYHGVDHSWVYRLGVLLVGLDDPGRLLYRSPNPVLEPKESCELGEEGCYVPNVVFTCGAVPSVD
;
A
#
# COMPACT_ATOMS: atom_id res chain seq x y z
N MET A 1 12.71 -11.30 5.43
CA MET A 1 12.54 -12.59 6.12
C MET A 1 13.72 -13.47 5.78
N ASN A 2 14.33 -14.18 6.74
CA ASN A 2 15.50 -15.05 6.51
C ASN A 2 16.67 -14.37 5.77
N GLY A 3 16.97 -13.11 6.10
CA GLY A 3 18.01 -12.34 5.41
C GLY A 3 17.69 -11.94 3.96
N LYS A 4 16.45 -12.13 3.50
CA LYS A 4 15.98 -11.75 2.17
C LYS A 4 14.87 -10.72 2.21
N VAL A 5 14.84 -9.87 1.19
CA VAL A 5 13.77 -8.94 0.85
C VAL A 5 12.88 -9.62 -0.20
N TYR A 6 11.58 -9.64 0.07
CA TYR A 6 10.56 -10.15 -0.85
C TYR A 6 9.76 -8.96 -1.36
N ILE A 7 9.75 -8.77 -2.68
CA ILE A 7 9.13 -7.63 -3.35
C ILE A 7 7.91 -8.16 -4.11
N LEU A 8 6.72 -7.85 -3.59
CA LEU A 8 5.47 -8.07 -4.31
C LEU A 8 5.21 -6.84 -5.16
N TYR A 9 5.44 -6.96 -6.47
CA TYR A 9 5.33 -5.84 -7.40
C TYR A 9 4.10 -5.98 -8.28
N ARG A 10 3.51 -4.84 -8.64
CA ARG A 10 2.48 -4.76 -9.68
C ARG A 10 3.14 -4.98 -11.05
N ALA A 11 2.61 -5.92 -11.82
CA ALA A 11 2.95 -6.14 -13.21
C ALA A 11 1.71 -5.90 -14.08
N CYS A 12 1.83 -5.09 -15.13
CA CYS A 12 0.77 -4.93 -16.12
C CYS A 12 1.05 -5.84 -17.32
N GLY A 13 0.10 -6.70 -17.68
CA GLY A 13 0.20 -7.53 -18.88
C GLY A 13 -0.07 -6.73 -20.15
N GLU A 14 0.20 -7.31 -21.31
CA GLU A 14 -0.21 -6.76 -22.62
C GLU A 14 -1.74 -6.65 -22.75
N ASP A 15 -2.47 -7.40 -21.94
CA ASP A 15 -3.92 -7.32 -21.78
C ASP A 15 -4.40 -6.14 -20.92
N GLU A 16 -3.47 -5.27 -20.50
CA GLU A 16 -3.68 -4.14 -19.59
C GLU A 16 -4.21 -4.55 -18.20
N ILE A 17 -4.15 -5.83 -17.85
CA ILE A 17 -4.61 -6.35 -16.56
C ILE A 17 -3.42 -6.42 -15.61
N SER A 18 -3.57 -5.73 -14.48
CA SER A 18 -2.55 -5.75 -13.43
C SER A 18 -2.63 -6.99 -12.55
N ARG A 19 -1.46 -7.57 -12.26
CA ARG A 19 -1.24 -8.78 -11.45
C ARG A 19 -0.11 -8.52 -10.47
N ILE A 20 0.06 -9.39 -9.48
CA ILE A 20 1.15 -9.28 -8.51
C ILE A 20 2.19 -10.35 -8.82
N GLY A 21 3.41 -9.91 -9.11
CA GLY A 21 4.59 -10.75 -9.25
C GLY A 21 5.42 -10.81 -7.98
N LEU A 22 6.42 -11.69 -7.96
CA LEU A 22 7.37 -11.82 -6.86
C LEU A 22 8.80 -11.66 -7.38
N ALA A 23 9.55 -10.78 -6.73
CA ALA A 23 10.99 -10.70 -6.85
C ALA A 23 11.65 -10.84 -5.46
N ILE A 24 12.87 -11.35 -5.44
CA ILE A 24 13.63 -11.63 -4.22
C ILE A 24 15.02 -11.02 -4.36
N SER A 25 15.49 -10.42 -3.27
CA SER A 25 16.80 -9.78 -3.17
C SER A 25 17.40 -10.07 -1.80
N SER A 26 18.72 -10.23 -1.71
CA SER A 26 19.41 -10.36 -0.42
C SER A 26 19.78 -9.02 0.21
N ASP A 27 19.96 -7.98 -0.60
CA ASP A 27 20.39 -6.64 -0.16
C ASP A 27 19.32 -5.55 -0.36
N GLY A 28 18.21 -5.88 -1.03
CA GLY A 28 17.14 -4.96 -1.39
C GLY A 28 17.46 -4.04 -2.57
N LEU A 29 18.62 -4.19 -3.20
CA LEU A 29 19.11 -3.35 -4.29
C LEU A 29 19.27 -4.14 -5.60
N HIS A 30 19.72 -5.39 -5.50
CA HIS A 30 19.92 -6.27 -6.65
C HIS A 30 18.88 -7.39 -6.64
N ILE A 31 18.13 -7.52 -7.74
CA ILE A 31 17.15 -8.60 -7.89
C ILE A 31 17.87 -9.90 -8.26
N GLU A 32 17.78 -10.90 -7.39
CA GLU A 32 18.41 -12.22 -7.57
C GLU A 32 17.47 -13.21 -8.23
N GLU A 33 16.19 -13.13 -7.89
CA GLU A 33 15.14 -14.00 -8.41
C GLU A 33 13.93 -13.15 -8.75
N ARG A 34 13.33 -13.40 -9.91
CA ARG A 34 12.06 -12.84 -10.33
C ARG A 34 11.28 -13.97 -10.99
N LEU A 35 10.09 -14.26 -10.48
CA LEU A 35 9.28 -15.35 -11.02
C LEU A 35 8.71 -14.94 -12.39
N ASP A 36 8.70 -15.90 -13.33
CA ASP A 36 8.16 -15.72 -14.68
C ASP A 36 6.63 -15.60 -14.70
N SER A 37 5.98 -16.22 -13.71
CA SER A 37 4.53 -16.19 -13.54
C SER A 37 4.11 -15.32 -12.35
N PRO A 38 2.96 -14.64 -12.45
CA PRO A 38 2.37 -13.93 -11.32
C PRO A 38 2.05 -14.87 -10.16
N ILE A 39 2.14 -14.37 -8.93
CA ILE A 39 1.77 -15.11 -7.71
C ILE A 39 0.33 -14.83 -7.26
N PHE A 40 -0.29 -13.82 -7.86
CA PHE A 40 -1.67 -13.41 -7.59
C PHE A 40 -2.26 -12.70 -8.80
N GLU A 41 -3.42 -13.17 -9.25
CA GLU A 41 -4.13 -12.67 -10.44
C GLU A 41 -5.61 -12.43 -10.11
N PRO A 42 -6.34 -11.61 -10.89
CA PRO A 42 -7.78 -11.45 -10.73
C PRO A 42 -8.54 -12.78 -10.72
N ALA A 43 -9.38 -12.97 -9.71
CA ALA A 43 -10.25 -14.15 -9.56
C ALA A 43 -11.72 -13.77 -9.31
N GLU A 44 -12.00 -12.51 -8.96
CA GLU A 44 -13.31 -12.01 -8.58
C GLU A 44 -13.80 -10.90 -9.53
N ASP A 45 -15.12 -10.69 -9.63
CA ASP A 45 -15.73 -9.72 -10.55
C ASP A 45 -15.26 -8.28 -10.32
N TRP A 46 -15.05 -7.93 -9.05
CA TRP A 46 -14.65 -6.59 -8.61
C TRP A 46 -13.15 -6.29 -8.81
N GLU A 47 -12.36 -7.22 -9.33
CA GLU A 47 -10.93 -7.05 -9.65
C GLU A 47 -10.59 -7.45 -11.10
N LYS A 48 -11.60 -7.63 -11.96
CA LYS A 48 -11.42 -8.06 -13.37
C LYS A 48 -10.50 -7.16 -14.21
N LYS A 49 -10.26 -5.92 -13.79
CA LYS A 49 -9.34 -4.99 -14.46
C LYS A 49 -7.96 -4.94 -13.81
N GLY A 50 -7.78 -5.56 -12.64
CA GLY A 50 -6.47 -5.78 -12.05
C GLY A 50 -6.46 -5.86 -10.53
N CYS A 51 -5.44 -6.53 -10.01
CA CYS A 51 -5.02 -6.46 -8.62
C CYS A 51 -3.79 -5.55 -8.55
N GLU A 52 -3.92 -4.38 -7.92
CA GLU A 52 -2.92 -3.32 -7.98
C GLU A 52 -2.35 -2.97 -6.61
N ASP A 53 -1.09 -2.54 -6.61
CA ASP A 53 -0.44 -1.82 -5.52
C ASP A 53 -0.57 -2.51 -4.14
N PRO A 54 -0.06 -3.74 -3.99
CA PRO A 54 -0.22 -4.51 -2.75
C PRO A 54 0.60 -3.90 -1.60
N ARG A 55 -0.02 -3.81 -0.43
CA ARG A 55 0.63 -3.50 0.85
C ARG A 55 0.49 -4.70 1.78
N LEU A 56 1.58 -5.07 2.45
CA LEU A 56 1.65 -6.29 3.26
C LEU A 56 1.87 -5.98 4.73
N ALA A 57 1.22 -6.76 5.60
CA ALA A 57 1.49 -6.80 7.03
C ALA A 57 1.62 -8.25 7.50
N LEU A 58 2.69 -8.56 8.23
CA LEU A 58 2.86 -9.86 8.88
C LEU A 58 2.24 -9.78 10.29
N ILE A 59 1.22 -10.59 10.55
CA ILE A 59 0.56 -10.69 11.86
C ILE A 59 0.54 -12.16 12.26
N GLY A 60 1.24 -12.49 13.35
CA GLY A 60 1.46 -13.89 13.71
C GLY A 60 2.26 -14.62 12.62
N ASP A 61 1.72 -15.74 12.14
CA ASP A 61 2.28 -16.57 11.08
C ASP A 61 1.62 -16.33 9.71
N ARG A 62 0.92 -15.20 9.53
CA ARG A 62 0.20 -14.90 8.28
C ARG A 62 0.58 -13.55 7.69
N ILE A 63 0.74 -13.55 6.37
CA ILE A 63 0.89 -12.34 5.56
C ILE A 63 -0.51 -11.88 5.16
N HIS A 64 -0.92 -10.74 5.65
CA HIS A 64 -2.14 -10.05 5.24
C HIS A 64 -1.80 -9.08 4.11
N MET A 65 -2.56 -9.16 3.02
CA MET A 65 -2.40 -8.29 1.85
C MET A 65 -3.64 -7.44 1.67
N LEU A 66 -3.43 -6.13 1.57
CA LEU A 66 -4.42 -5.18 1.12
C LEU A 66 -3.97 -4.66 -0.24
N TYR A 67 -4.90 -4.59 -1.18
CA TYR A 67 -4.61 -4.18 -2.55
C TYR A 67 -5.80 -3.45 -3.16
N THR A 68 -5.53 -2.70 -4.22
CA THR A 68 -6.59 -2.07 -5.01
C THR A 68 -7.14 -3.10 -5.98
N ALA A 69 -8.38 -3.48 -5.75
CA ALA A 69 -9.22 -4.24 -6.66
C ALA A 69 -9.82 -3.30 -7.71
N TYR A 70 -9.37 -3.43 -8.95
CA TYR A 70 -9.83 -2.58 -10.04
C TYR A 70 -10.86 -3.31 -10.90
N SER A 71 -12.00 -2.66 -11.13
CA SER A 71 -13.08 -3.16 -12.00
C SER A 71 -13.49 -2.08 -13.01
N SER A 72 -14.44 -2.42 -13.89
CA SER A 72 -15.06 -1.44 -14.78
C SER A 72 -16.00 -0.46 -14.06
N VAL A 73 -16.31 -0.69 -12.78
CA VAL A 73 -17.30 0.09 -12.03
C VAL A 73 -16.63 1.00 -11.01
N ALA A 74 -15.68 0.47 -10.25
CA ALA A 74 -15.00 1.18 -9.18
C ALA A 74 -13.61 0.57 -8.92
N ALA A 75 -12.73 1.39 -8.34
CA ALA A 75 -11.55 0.93 -7.64
C ALA A 75 -11.85 0.79 -6.16
N GLN A 76 -11.63 -0.38 -5.58
CA GLN A 76 -11.97 -0.66 -4.19
C GLN A 76 -10.80 -1.33 -3.48
N ILE A 77 -10.83 -1.35 -2.15
CA ILE A 77 -9.85 -2.10 -1.37
C ILE A 77 -10.34 -3.52 -1.18
N ALA A 78 -9.48 -4.48 -1.52
CA ALA A 78 -9.66 -5.88 -1.23
C ALA A 78 -8.61 -6.38 -0.23
N CYS A 79 -8.99 -7.41 0.52
CA CYS A 79 -8.21 -8.06 1.56
C CYS A 79 -8.07 -9.54 1.24
N THR A 80 -6.90 -10.11 1.50
CA THR A 80 -6.69 -11.58 1.58
C THR A 80 -5.52 -11.87 2.52
N SER A 81 -5.27 -13.14 2.83
CA SER A 81 -4.11 -13.58 3.58
C SER A 81 -3.55 -14.90 3.07
N ILE A 82 -2.28 -15.16 3.36
CA ILE A 82 -1.62 -16.44 3.13
C ILE A 82 -0.76 -16.78 4.35
N GLY A 83 -0.68 -18.07 4.70
CA GLY A 83 0.25 -18.52 5.72
C GLY A 83 1.70 -18.23 5.31
N LEU A 84 2.53 -17.78 6.25
CA LEU A 84 3.93 -17.47 5.99
C LEU A 84 4.68 -18.70 5.43
N GLU A 85 4.41 -19.88 5.99
CA GLU A 85 5.01 -21.13 5.50
C GLU A 85 4.54 -21.45 4.07
N ASP A 86 3.26 -21.25 3.75
CA ASP A 86 2.73 -21.45 2.41
C ASP A 86 3.35 -20.49 1.41
N PHE A 87 3.52 -19.23 1.81
CA PHE A 87 4.17 -18.20 1.01
C PHE A 87 5.64 -18.55 0.71
N LEU A 88 6.41 -18.94 1.74
CA LEU A 88 7.81 -19.29 1.58
C LEU A 88 8.02 -20.58 0.77
N ASN A 89 7.04 -21.47 0.71
CA ASN A 89 7.07 -22.70 -0.09
C ASN A 89 6.33 -22.57 -1.43
N HIS A 90 6.04 -21.35 -1.88
CA HIS A 90 5.44 -21.05 -3.16
C HIS A 90 4.06 -21.72 -3.40
N ARG A 91 3.28 -21.92 -2.33
CA ARG A 91 1.96 -22.57 -2.38
C ARG A 91 0.86 -21.54 -2.64
N TRP A 92 0.93 -20.84 -3.78
CA TRP A 92 0.05 -19.71 -4.11
C TRP A 92 -1.45 -20.06 -4.14
N SER A 93 -1.82 -21.32 -4.38
CA SER A 93 -3.21 -21.78 -4.25
C SER A 93 -3.77 -21.71 -2.82
N ARG A 94 -2.94 -21.38 -1.82
CA ARG A 94 -3.32 -21.23 -0.40
C ARG A 94 -3.68 -19.81 0.01
N TRP A 95 -3.71 -18.85 -0.92
CA TRP A 95 -4.36 -17.56 -0.64
C TRP A 95 -5.80 -17.78 -0.17
N GLU A 96 -6.18 -17.13 0.91
CA GLU A 96 -7.52 -17.20 1.45
C GLU A 96 -8.54 -16.48 0.57
N LYS A 97 -9.82 -16.73 0.88
CA LYS A 97 -10.95 -16.04 0.26
C LYS A 97 -10.71 -14.53 0.29
N ARG A 98 -10.88 -13.91 -0.87
CA ARG A 98 -10.75 -12.46 -1.05
C ARG A 98 -12.04 -11.77 -0.62
N SER A 99 -11.95 -10.57 -0.05
CA SER A 99 -13.13 -9.81 0.38
C SER A 99 -12.87 -8.32 0.32
N LEU A 100 -13.88 -7.54 -0.05
CA LEU A 100 -13.79 -6.09 -0.09
C LEU A 100 -13.80 -5.53 1.35
N ALA A 101 -12.86 -4.63 1.66
CA ALA A 101 -12.80 -3.95 2.95
C ALA A 101 -13.98 -3.00 3.12
N PHE A 102 -14.23 -2.16 2.11
CA PHE A 102 -15.25 -1.11 2.13
C PHE A 102 -16.13 -1.21 0.86
N PRO A 103 -17.06 -2.17 0.79
CA PRO A 103 -17.85 -2.41 -0.42
C PRO A 103 -18.77 -1.23 -0.78
N GLY A 104 -18.74 -0.76 -2.02
CA GLY A 104 -19.62 0.32 -2.51
C GLY A 104 -19.07 1.74 -2.38
N PHE A 105 -17.77 1.89 -2.09
CA PHE A 105 -17.06 3.15 -2.18
C PHE A 105 -15.80 3.01 -3.01
N GLU A 106 -15.44 4.09 -3.72
CA GLU A 106 -14.11 4.19 -4.32
C GLU A 106 -13.07 4.44 -3.23
N ASP A 107 -12.05 3.60 -3.22
CA ASP A 107 -11.04 3.61 -2.17
C ASP A 107 -9.76 2.93 -2.66
N LYS A 108 -8.60 3.44 -2.24
CA LYS A 108 -7.30 2.79 -2.53
C LYS A 108 -6.30 3.04 -1.38
N ASP A 109 -5.05 2.66 -1.63
CA ASP A 109 -3.89 2.97 -0.78
C ASP A 109 -4.00 2.45 0.65
N ALA A 110 -4.65 1.31 0.77
CA ALA A 110 -4.87 0.70 2.06
C ALA A 110 -3.60 0.09 2.62
N THR A 111 -3.38 0.29 3.91
CA THR A 111 -2.35 -0.41 4.65
C THR A 111 -2.82 -0.78 6.04
N LEU A 112 -2.36 -1.92 6.53
CA LEU A 112 -2.74 -2.50 7.81
C LEU A 112 -1.57 -2.39 8.78
N PHE A 113 -1.85 -1.97 10.00
CA PHE A 113 -0.85 -2.00 11.05
C PHE A 113 -0.58 -3.43 11.52
N PRO A 114 0.68 -3.81 11.77
CA PRO A 114 1.06 -5.19 12.10
C PRO A 114 0.80 -5.57 13.58
N GLN A 115 -0.01 -4.78 14.30
CA GLN A 115 -0.41 -5.06 15.68
C GLN A 115 -1.73 -4.36 16.01
N MET A 116 -2.37 -4.79 17.10
CA MET A 116 -3.54 -4.11 17.66
C MET A 116 -3.15 -2.88 18.50
N PHE A 117 -4.10 -1.96 18.61
CA PHE A 117 -4.05 -0.77 19.46
C PHE A 117 -5.34 -0.71 20.26
N ASN A 118 -5.24 -0.73 21.60
CA ASN A 118 -6.39 -0.76 22.50
C ASN A 118 -7.42 -1.85 22.13
N GLY A 119 -6.93 -3.04 21.76
CA GLY A 119 -7.76 -4.19 21.39
C GLY A 119 -8.30 -4.18 19.96
N ARG A 120 -7.95 -3.19 19.13
CA ARG A 120 -8.47 -3.04 17.75
C ARG A 120 -7.34 -3.08 16.71
N TYR A 121 -7.61 -3.70 15.57
CA TYR A 121 -6.82 -3.56 14.36
C TYR A 121 -7.07 -2.20 13.70
N VAL A 122 -6.07 -1.71 12.97
CA VAL A 122 -6.10 -0.37 12.37
C VAL A 122 -5.69 -0.45 10.91
N ILE A 123 -6.52 0.12 10.05
CA ILE A 123 -6.22 0.34 8.63
C ILE A 123 -6.12 1.84 8.36
N TYR A 124 -5.13 2.22 7.56
CA TYR A 124 -5.21 3.46 6.79
C TYR A 124 -5.65 3.15 5.38
N HIS A 125 -6.42 4.06 4.79
CA HIS A 125 -6.92 3.95 3.42
C HIS A 125 -7.21 5.35 2.88
N ARG A 126 -7.67 5.46 1.63
CA ARG A 126 -7.91 6.76 1.00
C ARG A 126 -9.22 6.81 0.22
N ILE A 127 -10.21 7.39 0.89
CA ILE A 127 -11.30 8.08 0.22
C ILE A 127 -10.78 9.45 -0.20
N GLU A 128 -10.62 9.64 -1.51
CA GLU A 128 -10.01 10.84 -2.11
C GLU A 128 -10.73 12.11 -1.59
N PRO A 129 -10.00 13.16 -1.17
CA PRO A 129 -8.56 13.39 -1.36
C PRO A 129 -7.68 13.07 -0.15
N SER A 130 -8.21 12.45 0.90
CA SER A 130 -7.57 12.39 2.23
C SER A 130 -7.16 10.98 2.64
N ILE A 131 -6.19 10.87 3.55
CA ILE A 131 -5.88 9.61 4.23
C ILE A 131 -6.82 9.46 5.42
N TRP A 132 -7.52 8.33 5.48
CA TRP A 132 -8.45 7.96 6.53
C TRP A 132 -7.84 6.89 7.44
N VAL A 133 -8.29 6.86 8.68
CA VAL A 133 -8.04 5.78 9.64
C VAL A 133 -9.36 5.08 9.99
N SER A 134 -9.33 3.75 10.01
CA SER A 134 -10.45 2.88 10.37
C SER A 134 -10.00 1.83 11.38
N PHE A 135 -10.91 1.43 12.27
CA PHE A 135 -10.64 0.52 13.40
C PHE A 135 -11.56 -0.68 13.36
N SER A 136 -11.09 -1.86 13.76
CA SER A 136 -11.92 -3.06 13.86
C SER A 136 -11.46 -3.97 14.99
N ASP A 137 -12.40 -4.57 15.72
CA ASP A 137 -12.09 -5.60 16.73
C ASP A 137 -11.68 -6.94 16.09
N ARG A 138 -11.85 -7.08 14.78
CA ARG A 138 -11.59 -8.31 14.02
C ARG A 138 -10.80 -8.03 12.75
N LEU A 139 -9.88 -8.93 12.44
CA LEU A 139 -9.12 -8.91 11.21
C LEU A 139 -9.88 -9.64 10.09
N SER A 140 -11.05 -9.13 9.74
CA SER A 140 -11.94 -9.73 8.74
C SER A 140 -12.69 -8.64 7.98
N CYS A 141 -12.87 -8.84 6.67
CA CYS A 141 -13.62 -7.92 5.81
C CYS A 141 -15.09 -8.40 5.66
N PRO A 142 -16.07 -7.49 5.49
CA PRO A 142 -15.91 -6.04 5.40
C PRO A 142 -15.53 -5.41 6.74
N TRP A 143 -14.80 -4.30 6.66
CA TRP A 143 -14.45 -3.51 7.84
C TRP A 143 -15.64 -2.67 8.30
N PRO A 144 -15.78 -2.46 9.62
CA PRO A 144 -16.74 -1.51 10.16
C PRO A 144 -16.50 -0.11 9.58
N ARG A 145 -17.59 0.65 9.45
CA ARG A 145 -17.55 2.06 9.02
C ARG A 145 -17.74 3.00 10.20
N GLU A 146 -18.07 2.43 11.35
CA GLU A 146 -18.08 3.12 12.63
C GLU A 146 -16.65 3.59 12.96
N ASP A 147 -16.51 4.78 13.53
CA ASP A 147 -15.23 5.38 13.93
C ASP A 147 -14.20 5.66 12.81
N HIS A 148 -14.55 5.55 11.52
CA HIS A 148 -13.65 6.01 10.46
C HIS A 148 -13.53 7.54 10.46
N ARG A 149 -12.32 8.07 10.28
CA ARG A 149 -12.09 9.52 10.25
C ARG A 149 -10.91 9.90 9.39
N ILE A 150 -10.91 11.13 8.89
CA ILE A 150 -9.74 11.71 8.23
C ILE A 150 -8.60 11.79 9.26
N LEU A 151 -7.48 11.13 8.96
CA LEU A 151 -6.24 11.27 9.71
C LEU A 151 -5.49 12.52 9.25
N VAL A 152 -5.32 12.66 7.93
CA VAL A 152 -4.62 13.78 7.29
C VAL A 152 -5.36 14.12 5.99
N GLY A 153 -5.57 15.40 5.73
CA GLY A 153 -6.04 15.92 4.44
C GLY A 153 -4.92 16.54 3.60
N PRO A 154 -5.18 16.89 2.33
CA PRO A 154 -4.22 17.58 1.46
C PRO A 154 -3.65 18.85 2.10
N GLY A 155 -2.43 19.21 1.68
CA GLY A 155 -1.78 20.44 2.15
C GLY A 155 -2.55 21.68 1.69
N ALA A 156 -2.49 22.76 2.48
CA ALA A 156 -3.14 24.01 2.10
C ALA A 156 -2.40 24.72 0.96
N GLY A 157 -3.13 25.48 0.14
CA GLY A 157 -2.56 26.29 -0.94
C GLY A 157 -1.88 25.43 -2.01
N MET A 158 -0.76 25.92 -2.55
CA MET A 158 0.02 25.25 -3.60
C MET A 158 1.04 24.26 -3.02
N SER A 159 0.67 23.55 -1.95
CA SER A 159 1.54 22.51 -1.38
C SER A 159 1.81 21.40 -2.40
N TRP A 160 2.98 20.76 -2.28
CA TRP A 160 3.37 19.62 -3.12
C TRP A 160 2.43 18.42 -2.99
N ASP A 161 1.63 18.39 -1.92
CA ASP A 161 0.61 17.40 -1.59
C ASP A 161 -0.78 18.03 -1.42
N GLY A 162 -1.03 19.13 -2.14
CA GLY A 162 -2.24 19.95 -2.02
C GLY A 162 -3.46 19.49 -2.82
N PHE A 163 -3.29 18.65 -3.86
CA PHE A 163 -4.42 18.15 -4.64
C PHE A 163 -5.03 16.89 -4.01
N LYS A 164 -4.22 15.85 -3.80
CA LYS A 164 -4.61 14.65 -3.06
C LYS A 164 -3.43 13.95 -2.42
N ILE A 165 -3.71 13.15 -1.41
CA ILE A 165 -2.73 12.33 -0.70
C ILE A 165 -3.22 10.91 -0.53
N GLY A 166 -2.30 9.96 -0.36
CA GLY A 166 -2.64 8.57 -0.12
C GLY A 166 -1.49 7.80 0.54
N GLY A 167 -1.81 6.64 1.12
CA GLY A 167 -0.82 5.74 1.68
C GLY A 167 0.21 5.28 0.63
N GLY A 168 1.45 5.09 1.06
CA GLY A 168 2.50 4.50 0.25
C GLY A 168 2.92 3.15 0.84
N SER A 169 3.91 3.19 1.73
CA SER A 169 4.42 2.01 2.42
C SER A 169 3.49 1.53 3.54
N GLN A 170 3.75 0.31 4.01
CA GLN A 170 3.25 -0.14 5.29
C GLN A 170 3.85 0.66 6.47
N PRO A 171 3.19 0.70 7.63
CA PRO A 171 3.71 1.37 8.82
C PRO A 171 4.97 0.69 9.34
N ILE A 172 6.04 1.46 9.54
CA ILE A 172 7.32 0.99 10.09
C ILE A 172 7.46 1.52 11.51
N LYS A 173 7.55 0.61 12.48
CA LYS A 173 7.71 0.98 13.89
C LYS A 173 9.11 1.58 14.14
N THR A 174 9.16 2.71 14.82
CA THR A 174 10.42 3.36 15.25
C THR A 174 10.33 3.74 16.73
N LYS A 175 11.43 4.25 17.32
CA LYS A 175 11.40 4.81 18.67
C LYS A 175 10.64 6.13 18.79
N TYR A 176 10.30 6.78 17.68
CA TYR A 176 9.62 8.09 17.65
C TYR A 176 8.13 7.99 17.33
N GLY A 177 7.65 6.83 16.89
CA GLY A 177 6.32 6.66 16.30
C GLY A 177 6.32 5.59 15.21
N TRP A 178 5.16 5.39 14.60
CA TRP A 178 5.07 4.65 13.35
C TRP A 178 5.35 5.58 12.19
N LEU A 179 6.39 5.28 11.42
CA LEU A 179 6.78 5.97 10.20
C LEU A 179 5.99 5.41 9.03
N LEU A 180 5.38 6.28 8.25
CA LEU A 180 4.71 5.93 7.00
C LEU A 180 5.27 6.78 5.88
N ILE A 181 5.61 6.16 4.76
CA ILE A 181 5.86 6.87 3.51
C ILE A 181 4.51 7.03 2.81
N TYR A 182 4.13 8.26 2.50
CA TYR A 182 2.88 8.58 1.80
C TYR A 182 3.19 9.32 0.51
N HIS A 183 2.27 9.29 -0.44
CA HIS A 183 2.39 10.11 -1.65
C HIS A 183 1.52 11.36 -1.54
N GLY A 184 1.98 12.42 -2.16
CA GLY A 184 1.25 13.65 -2.38
C GLY A 184 1.26 14.03 -3.86
N VAL A 185 0.14 14.58 -4.31
CA VAL A 185 -0.05 15.09 -5.66
C VAL A 185 -0.29 16.59 -5.57
N ASP A 186 0.43 17.36 -6.37
CA ASP A 186 0.19 18.79 -6.49
C ASP A 186 -0.87 19.10 -7.58
N HIS A 187 -1.21 20.38 -7.71
CA HIS A 187 -2.17 20.84 -8.73
C HIS A 187 -1.64 20.74 -10.17
N SER A 188 -0.36 20.43 -10.35
CA SER A 188 0.27 20.15 -11.64
C SER A 188 0.38 18.64 -11.90
N TRP A 189 -0.29 17.81 -11.08
CA TRP A 189 -0.33 16.34 -11.19
C TRP A 189 1.02 15.66 -10.99
N VAL A 190 1.97 16.29 -10.30
CA VAL A 190 3.26 15.67 -9.97
C VAL A 190 3.13 14.86 -8.68
N TYR A 191 3.43 13.56 -8.76
CA TYR A 191 3.43 12.67 -7.59
C TYR A 191 4.81 12.67 -6.94
N ARG A 192 4.83 12.96 -5.64
CA ARG A 192 6.03 12.93 -4.80
C ARG A 192 5.78 12.12 -3.54
N LEU A 193 6.85 11.70 -2.86
CA LEU A 193 6.75 11.01 -1.58
C LEU A 193 7.13 11.94 -0.43
N GLY A 194 6.41 11.82 0.68
CA GLY A 194 6.76 12.41 1.97
C GLY A 194 6.64 11.38 3.08
N VAL A 195 6.79 11.82 4.32
CA VAL A 195 6.66 10.96 5.50
C VAL A 195 5.67 11.50 6.52
N LEU A 196 4.92 10.59 7.13
CA LEU A 196 4.10 10.82 8.31
C LEU A 196 4.70 10.04 9.49
N LEU A 197 4.56 10.60 10.69
CA LEU A 197 4.83 9.92 11.95
C LEU A 197 3.58 9.97 12.81
N VAL A 198 3.14 8.83 13.33
CA VAL A 198 1.96 8.72 14.21
C VAL A 198 2.30 8.06 15.54
N GLY A 199 1.43 8.24 16.54
CA GLY A 199 1.62 7.75 17.91
C GLY A 199 1.88 6.24 17.99
N LEU A 200 2.79 5.83 18.89
CA LEU A 200 3.09 4.41 19.14
C LEU A 200 1.93 3.68 19.83
N ASP A 201 1.17 4.42 20.63
CA ASP A 201 0.02 4.01 21.44
C ASP A 201 -1.31 4.34 20.75
N ASP A 202 -1.34 5.43 19.97
CA ASP A 202 -2.51 5.85 19.19
C ASP A 202 -2.12 6.17 17.73
N PRO A 203 -2.38 5.25 16.77
CA PRO A 203 -2.17 5.50 15.35
C PRO A 203 -3.21 6.48 14.79
N GLY A 204 -4.23 6.86 15.56
CA GLY A 204 -5.14 7.96 15.21
C GLY A 204 -4.56 9.35 15.47
N ARG A 205 -3.35 9.45 16.05
CA ARG A 205 -2.70 10.71 16.42
C ARG A 205 -1.49 11.00 15.52
N LEU A 206 -1.62 12.00 14.65
CA LEU A 206 -0.51 12.53 13.87
C LEU A 206 0.49 13.26 14.77
N LEU A 207 1.77 12.90 14.69
CA LEU A 207 2.87 13.54 15.39
C LEU A 207 3.69 14.45 14.49
N TYR A 208 3.90 14.04 13.24
CA TYR A 208 4.69 14.78 12.27
C TYR A 208 4.23 14.48 10.85
N ARG A 209 4.34 15.49 9.98
CA ARG A 209 4.21 15.41 8.53
C ARG A 209 5.36 16.19 7.94
N SER A 210 6.07 15.61 6.98
CA SER A 210 7.17 16.30 6.31
C SER A 210 6.66 17.55 5.58
N PRO A 211 7.27 18.74 5.80
CA PRO A 211 6.83 19.97 5.12
C PRO A 211 7.16 19.97 3.62
N ASN A 212 8.20 19.22 3.24
CA ASN A 212 8.70 19.07 1.87
C ASN A 212 8.71 17.58 1.47
N PRO A 213 8.70 17.26 0.17
CA PRO A 213 8.87 15.89 -0.30
C PRO A 213 10.26 15.35 0.07
N VAL A 214 10.33 14.04 0.34
CA VAL A 214 11.59 13.29 0.55
C VAL A 214 12.08 12.62 -0.72
N LEU A 215 11.20 12.39 -1.70
CA LEU A 215 11.51 11.90 -3.04
C LEU A 215 10.58 12.56 -4.05
N GLU A 216 11.10 12.95 -5.20
CA GLU A 216 10.38 13.58 -6.30
C GLU A 216 10.97 13.09 -7.63
N PRO A 217 10.18 13.09 -8.72
CA PRO A 217 10.67 12.64 -10.03
C PRO A 217 11.76 13.59 -10.53
N LYS A 218 12.90 13.03 -10.90
CA LYS A 218 14.07 13.76 -11.45
C LYS A 218 14.67 13.08 -12.66
N GLU A 219 14.58 11.76 -12.72
CA GLU A 219 15.17 10.99 -13.80
C GLU A 219 14.26 10.99 -15.04
N SER A 220 14.84 10.88 -16.23
CA SER A 220 14.13 10.86 -17.51
C SER A 220 13.01 9.82 -17.58
N CYS A 221 13.21 8.66 -16.94
CA CYS A 221 12.20 7.60 -16.84
C CYS A 221 11.02 7.98 -15.91
N GLU A 222 11.25 8.77 -14.87
CA GLU A 222 10.23 9.26 -13.93
C GLU A 222 9.46 10.46 -14.50
N LEU A 223 10.15 11.30 -15.27
CA LEU A 223 9.57 12.43 -16.02
C LEU A 223 8.83 11.98 -17.29
N GLY A 224 9.07 10.74 -17.74
CA GLY A 224 8.43 10.14 -18.90
C GLY A 224 9.01 10.55 -20.25
N GLU A 225 10.22 11.10 -20.26
CA GLU A 225 10.94 11.52 -21.48
C GLU A 225 11.34 10.32 -22.34
N GLU A 226 11.51 9.15 -21.72
CA GLU A 226 11.83 7.87 -22.38
C GLU A 226 10.59 7.06 -22.79
N GLY A 227 9.38 7.59 -22.56
CA GLY A 227 8.11 6.91 -22.76
C GLY A 227 7.67 6.13 -21.52
N CYS A 228 6.51 6.49 -20.97
CA CYS A 228 5.88 5.81 -19.84
C CYS A 228 4.36 5.95 -19.92
N TYR A 229 3.63 5.16 -19.12
CA TYR A 229 2.17 5.27 -19.02
C TYR A 229 1.71 6.53 -18.28
N VAL A 230 2.46 6.96 -17.26
CA VAL A 230 2.11 8.12 -16.41
C VAL A 230 3.39 8.88 -16.06
N PRO A 231 3.64 10.06 -16.66
CA PRO A 231 4.83 10.87 -16.38
C PRO A 231 4.70 11.67 -15.08
N ASN A 232 5.82 12.16 -14.57
CA ASN A 232 5.94 12.98 -13.35
C ASN A 232 5.54 12.23 -12.07
N VAL A 233 5.96 10.97 -11.95
CA VAL A 233 5.58 10.11 -10.83
C VAL A 233 6.75 9.41 -10.19
N VAL A 234 6.84 9.53 -8.86
CA VAL A 234 7.47 8.53 -7.99
C VAL A 234 6.41 7.96 -7.04
N PHE A 235 6.45 6.65 -6.79
CA PHE A 235 5.45 5.96 -5.98
C PHE A 235 6.07 4.80 -5.18
N THR A 236 5.49 4.48 -4.02
CA THR A 236 5.87 3.28 -3.25
C THR A 236 4.64 2.58 -2.69
N CYS A 237 4.69 1.24 -2.65
CA CYS A 237 3.72 0.38 -1.96
C CYS A 237 4.36 -0.35 -0.76
N GLY A 238 5.66 -0.20 -0.55
CA GLY A 238 6.39 -1.00 0.42
C GLY A 238 7.77 -0.43 0.72
N ALA A 239 8.21 -0.59 1.96
CA ALA A 239 9.55 -0.23 2.38
C ALA A 239 10.06 -1.25 3.41
N VAL A 240 11.35 -1.59 3.35
CA VAL A 240 11.98 -2.49 4.33
C VAL A 240 13.06 -1.69 5.04
N PRO A 241 13.05 -1.60 6.38
CA PRO A 241 14.12 -0.94 7.09
C PRO A 241 15.43 -1.72 6.90
N SER A 242 16.51 -1.00 6.61
CA SER A 242 17.87 -1.54 6.73
C SER A 242 18.14 -1.83 8.21
N VAL A 243 18.84 -2.93 8.47
CA VAL A 243 19.37 -3.23 9.80
C VAL A 243 20.83 -2.80 9.76
N ASP A 244 21.13 -1.65 10.36
CA ASP A 244 22.51 -1.23 10.62
C ASP A 244 23.11 -2.06 11.78
#